data_AF-A0A8H6RK65-F1
#
_entry.id   AF-A0A8H6RK65-F1
#
_cell.length_a   1.000
_cell.length_b   1.000
_cell.length_c   1.000
_cell.angle_alpha   90.00
_cell.angle_beta   90.00
_cell.angle_gamma   90.00
#
_symmetry.space_group_name_H-M   'P 1'
#
loop_
_entity.id
_entity.type
_entity.pdbx_description
1 polymer ?
#
loop_
_entity_poly.entity_id
_entity_poly.type
_entity_poly.pdbx_seq_one_letter_code
_entity_poly.pdbx_strand_id
1 'polypeptide(L)'
;MVDSSTQTKETISDLDSSPFWKRIELRAEILNRIAPYQSQNRSPPFRTGIMIVMALVCIDKERLTEDEIHHWILRAFPYFNNQALDWYLDACKNVRVEDSFDPPSQEIIKDFPHAIRHFDLPLDEHTVPLSDPEYSISSAAARLALARSFEPTQKGKFPFLKLAPELRNRIYEMLFKYPSPGIGFLGYKIDRKPILLSRSNSDRSFADLQNMDPDGYVFPEAFHTTLAILRICKQVFKEAMPMFYSMNTFYFGSIGDLHRKIAKLPLTRAKHFRDIHLELDALERDGRPFEEVFSCLNSLWTS
;
A
#
# COMPACT_ATOMS: atom_id res chain seq x y z
N MET A 1 -30.45 19.60 57.01
CA MET A 1 -30.72 20.25 55.73
C MET A 1 -29.39 20.56 55.08
N VAL A 2 -28.90 19.65 54.24
CA VAL A 2 -27.73 19.83 53.38
C VAL A 2 -28.09 19.17 52.06
N ASP A 3 -28.14 19.96 50.99
CA ASP A 3 -28.52 19.53 49.64
C ASP A 3 -27.38 18.75 48.98
N SER A 4 -27.64 17.47 48.71
CA SER A 4 -26.74 16.53 48.02
C SER A 4 -27.37 16.04 46.72
N SER A 5 -27.61 16.94 45.75
CA SER A 5 -28.25 16.57 44.48
C SER A 5 -27.74 17.36 43.28
N THR A 6 -26.43 17.29 42.99
CA THR A 6 -25.89 17.90 41.75
C THR A 6 -24.60 17.28 41.19
N GLN A 7 -24.40 15.96 41.28
CA GLN A 7 -23.26 15.29 40.63
C GLN A 7 -23.68 13.96 39.97
N THR A 8 -24.38 14.00 38.83
CA THR A 8 -24.60 12.78 38.02
C THR A 8 -24.96 13.06 36.55
N LYS A 9 -24.54 14.20 35.96
CA LYS A 9 -24.84 14.52 34.56
C LYS A 9 -23.64 14.69 33.63
N GLU A 10 -22.41 14.68 34.13
CA GLU A 10 -21.21 14.93 33.30
C GLU A 10 -20.52 13.65 32.77
N THR A 11 -20.97 12.44 33.09
CA THR A 11 -20.23 11.21 32.74
C THR A 11 -20.74 10.50 31.47
N ILE A 12 -21.80 10.97 30.83
CA ILE A 12 -22.40 10.29 29.66
C ILE A 12 -21.90 10.85 28.31
N SER A 13 -21.40 12.10 28.24
CA SER A 13 -20.94 12.66 26.95
C SER A 13 -19.59 12.12 26.47
N ASP A 14 -18.74 11.60 27.35
CA ASP A 14 -17.42 11.08 26.97
C ASP A 14 -17.44 9.63 26.47
N LEU A 15 -18.53 8.89 26.73
CA LEU A 15 -18.70 7.52 26.24
C LEU A 15 -19.00 7.46 24.73
N ASP A 16 -19.57 8.54 24.16
CA ASP A 16 -19.97 8.64 22.76
C ASP A 16 -18.76 8.82 21.80
N SER A 17 -17.57 9.06 22.36
CA SER A 17 -16.33 9.21 21.58
C SER A 17 -15.49 7.94 21.47
N SER A 18 -15.91 6.85 22.12
CA SER A 18 -15.12 5.61 22.16
C SER A 18 -14.87 5.04 20.75
N PRO A 19 -13.63 4.69 20.40
CA PRO A 19 -13.28 4.03 19.13
C PRO A 19 -14.14 2.79 18.85
N PHE A 20 -14.59 2.11 19.90
CA PHE A 20 -15.45 0.93 19.82
C PHE A 20 -16.79 1.23 19.14
N TRP A 21 -17.52 2.27 19.56
CA TRP A 21 -18.82 2.63 18.98
C TRP A 21 -18.68 3.05 17.51
N LYS A 22 -17.64 3.81 17.19
CA LYS A 22 -17.33 4.21 15.80
C LYS A 22 -17.12 3.00 14.89
N ARG A 23 -16.50 1.93 15.39
CA ARG A 23 -16.32 0.67 14.63
C ARG A 23 -17.65 -0.06 14.43
N ILE A 24 -18.51 -0.10 15.44
CA ILE A 24 -19.84 -0.73 15.35
C ILE A 24 -20.71 -0.02 14.31
N GLU A 25 -20.76 1.30 14.33
CA GLU A 25 -21.50 2.09 13.34
C GLU A 25 -21.00 1.84 11.92
N LEU A 26 -19.68 1.90 11.73
CA LEU A 26 -19.06 1.66 10.42
C LEU A 26 -19.35 0.23 9.92
N ARG A 27 -19.31 -0.77 10.82
CA ARG A 27 -19.68 -2.15 10.50
C ARG A 27 -21.14 -2.25 10.04
N ALA A 28 -22.08 -1.62 10.76
CA ALA A 28 -23.49 -1.61 10.36
C ALA A 28 -23.69 -0.94 8.99
N GLU A 29 -23.00 0.16 8.73
CA GLU A 29 -22.99 0.85 7.44
C GLU A 29 -22.49 -0.05 6.30
N ILE A 30 -21.35 -0.72 6.50
CA ILE A 30 -20.79 -1.68 5.53
C ILE A 30 -21.79 -2.79 5.24
N LEU A 31 -22.36 -3.41 6.27
CA LEU A 31 -23.32 -4.52 6.12
C LEU A 31 -24.55 -4.08 5.31
N ASN A 32 -25.09 -2.88 5.59
CA ASN A 32 -26.20 -2.33 4.81
C ASN A 32 -25.82 -2.08 3.34
N ARG A 33 -24.58 -1.64 3.07
CA ARG A 33 -24.09 -1.40 1.70
C ARG A 33 -23.87 -2.67 0.91
N ILE A 34 -23.41 -3.76 1.55
CA ILE A 34 -23.13 -5.02 0.85
C ILE A 34 -24.35 -5.95 0.76
N ALA A 35 -25.41 -5.71 1.54
CA ALA A 35 -26.62 -6.53 1.57
C ALA A 35 -27.21 -6.88 0.18
N PRO A 36 -27.27 -5.95 -0.82
CA PRO A 36 -27.76 -6.29 -2.16
C PRO A 36 -26.93 -7.36 -2.88
N TYR A 37 -25.65 -7.51 -2.55
CA TYR A 37 -24.72 -8.46 -3.16
C TYR A 37 -24.65 -9.80 -2.41
N GLN A 38 -25.19 -9.88 -1.19
CA GLN A 38 -25.22 -11.11 -0.40
C GLN A 38 -26.26 -12.11 -0.90
N SER A 39 -27.31 -11.64 -1.58
CA SER A 39 -28.36 -12.50 -2.14
C SER A 39 -28.23 -12.72 -3.65
N GLN A 40 -27.43 -11.90 -4.33
CA GLN A 40 -27.26 -11.94 -5.78
C GLN A 40 -25.93 -12.57 -6.13
N ASN A 41 -25.91 -13.54 -7.05
CA ASN A 41 -24.67 -14.08 -7.63
C ASN A 41 -24.06 -13.11 -8.65
N ARG A 42 -23.87 -11.85 -8.25
CA ARG A 42 -23.34 -10.78 -9.10
C ARG A 42 -22.03 -10.26 -8.54
N SER A 43 -21.12 -9.89 -9.44
CA SER A 43 -19.85 -9.28 -9.07
C SER A 43 -20.09 -7.99 -8.28
N PRO A 44 -19.54 -7.85 -7.06
CA PRO A 44 -19.69 -6.61 -6.31
C PRO A 44 -18.89 -5.47 -6.97
N PRO A 45 -19.37 -4.22 -6.96
CA PRO A 45 -18.71 -3.08 -7.60
C PRO A 45 -17.58 -2.49 -6.74
N PHE A 46 -16.96 -3.31 -5.89
CA PHE A 46 -15.91 -2.88 -4.97
C PHE A 46 -14.56 -3.39 -5.46
N ARG A 47 -13.54 -2.54 -5.34
CA ARG A 47 -12.15 -2.97 -5.57
C ARG A 47 -11.69 -3.92 -4.45
N THR A 48 -10.76 -4.81 -4.74
CA THR A 48 -10.23 -5.79 -3.77
C THR A 48 -9.72 -5.14 -2.48
N GLY A 49 -8.94 -4.05 -2.57
CA GLY A 49 -8.48 -3.30 -1.38
C GLY A 49 -9.63 -2.77 -0.50
N ILE A 50 -10.74 -2.35 -1.11
CA ILE A 50 -11.92 -1.89 -0.36
C ILE A 50 -12.60 -3.06 0.37
N MET A 51 -12.68 -4.23 -0.26
CA MET A 51 -13.21 -5.43 0.40
C MET A 51 -12.32 -5.92 1.54
N ILE A 52 -11.00 -5.77 1.43
CA ILE A 52 -10.05 -6.04 2.52
C ILE A 52 -10.34 -5.13 3.73
N VAL A 53 -10.53 -3.83 3.50
CA VAL A 53 -10.91 -2.87 4.56
C VAL A 53 -12.25 -3.25 5.19
N MET A 54 -13.23 -3.65 4.38
CA MET A 54 -14.53 -4.11 4.90
C MET A 54 -14.38 -5.33 5.82
N ALA A 55 -13.55 -6.30 5.44
CA ALA A 55 -13.28 -7.50 6.24
C ALA A 55 -12.69 -7.14 7.61
N LEU A 56 -11.65 -6.30 7.61
CA LEU A 56 -10.98 -5.83 8.82
C LEU A 56 -11.94 -5.07 9.76
N VAL A 57 -12.91 -4.34 9.23
CA VAL A 57 -13.92 -3.66 10.07
C VAL A 57 -14.97 -4.64 10.59
N CYS A 58 -15.41 -5.60 9.77
CA CYS A 58 -16.58 -6.44 10.04
C CYS A 58 -16.29 -7.68 10.89
N ILE A 59 -15.04 -8.16 10.93
CA ILE A 59 -14.65 -9.24 11.84
C ILE A 59 -14.33 -8.64 13.21
N ASP A 60 -14.87 -9.26 14.26
CA ASP A 60 -14.68 -8.84 15.65
C ASP A 60 -13.34 -9.36 16.20
N LYS A 61 -12.26 -9.00 15.51
CA LYS A 61 -10.87 -9.25 15.90
C LYS A 61 -10.06 -7.98 15.67
N GLU A 62 -9.04 -7.77 16.48
CA GLU A 62 -8.16 -6.62 16.34
C GLU A 62 -7.24 -6.75 15.12
N ARG A 63 -6.78 -7.97 14.86
CA ARG A 63 -5.86 -8.31 13.78
C ARG A 63 -6.38 -9.54 13.03
N LEU A 64 -6.13 -9.59 11.73
CA LEU A 64 -6.55 -10.68 10.85
C LEU A 64 -5.41 -11.15 9.96
N THR A 65 -5.34 -12.45 9.69
CA THR A 65 -4.45 -12.99 8.65
C THR A 65 -5.03 -12.77 7.24
N GLU A 66 -4.20 -12.97 6.21
CA GLU A 66 -4.67 -12.93 4.81
C GLU A 66 -5.81 -13.93 4.56
N ASP A 67 -5.69 -15.14 5.12
CA ASP A 67 -6.70 -16.19 5.00
C ASP A 67 -8.03 -15.81 5.63
N GLU A 68 -8.01 -15.17 6.80
CA GLU A 68 -9.24 -14.72 7.46
C GLU A 68 -9.95 -13.61 6.68
N ILE A 69 -9.16 -12.68 6.12
CA ILE A 69 -9.67 -11.61 5.25
C ILE A 69 -10.26 -12.24 3.98
N HIS A 70 -9.52 -13.13 3.31
CA HIS A 70 -9.94 -13.80 2.10
C HIS A 70 -11.23 -14.61 2.34
N HIS A 71 -11.26 -15.41 3.40
CA HIS A 71 -12.44 -16.19 3.80
C HIS A 71 -13.66 -15.31 4.08
N TRP A 72 -13.47 -14.16 4.74
CA TRP A 72 -14.56 -13.22 4.95
C TRP A 72 -15.13 -12.70 3.62
N ILE A 73 -14.28 -12.36 2.64
CA ILE A 73 -14.74 -11.87 1.34
C ILE A 73 -15.53 -12.96 0.60
N LEU A 74 -15.04 -14.20 0.58
CA LEU A 74 -15.77 -15.32 -0.02
C LEU A 74 -17.15 -15.50 0.64
N ARG A 75 -17.21 -15.45 1.97
CA ARG A 75 -18.47 -15.58 2.71
C ARG A 75 -19.42 -14.40 2.49
N ALA A 76 -18.90 -13.18 2.41
CA ALA A 76 -19.67 -11.95 2.27
C ALA A 76 -20.24 -11.78 0.85
N PHE A 77 -19.57 -12.33 -0.17
CA PHE A 77 -19.94 -12.15 -1.58
C PHE A 77 -20.04 -13.51 -2.29
N PRO A 78 -21.24 -14.09 -2.44
CA PRO A 78 -21.46 -15.41 -3.06
C PRO A 78 -20.84 -15.53 -4.46
N TYR A 79 -20.71 -14.42 -5.19
CA TYR A 79 -20.01 -14.37 -6.48
C TYR A 79 -18.61 -14.98 -6.43
N PHE A 80 -17.77 -14.57 -5.47
CA PHE A 80 -16.42 -15.10 -5.34
C PHE A 80 -16.41 -16.51 -4.76
N ASN A 81 -17.34 -16.83 -3.85
CA ASN A 81 -17.48 -18.20 -3.33
C ASN A 81 -17.82 -19.20 -4.44
N ASN A 82 -18.72 -18.84 -5.36
CA ASN A 82 -19.08 -19.70 -6.47
C ASN A 82 -17.88 -19.89 -7.43
N GLN A 83 -17.09 -18.86 -7.68
CA GLN A 83 -15.84 -19.00 -8.45
C GLN A 83 -14.83 -19.92 -7.76
N ALA A 84 -14.69 -19.82 -6.44
CA ALA A 84 -13.85 -20.72 -5.65
C ALA A 84 -14.30 -22.18 -5.79
N LEU A 85 -15.60 -22.42 -5.68
CA LEU A 85 -16.20 -23.76 -5.80
C LEU A 85 -16.05 -24.32 -7.21
N ASP A 86 -16.32 -23.51 -8.25
CA ASP A 86 -16.17 -23.92 -9.65
C ASP A 86 -14.71 -24.30 -9.94
N TRP A 87 -13.76 -23.49 -9.48
CA TRP A 87 -12.33 -23.78 -9.59
C TRP A 87 -11.94 -25.06 -8.85
N TYR A 88 -12.39 -25.24 -7.60
CA TYR A 88 -12.12 -26.44 -6.82
C TYR A 88 -12.67 -27.70 -7.49
N LEU A 89 -13.89 -27.65 -8.03
CA LEU A 89 -14.51 -28.76 -8.74
C LEU A 89 -13.79 -29.09 -10.04
N ASP A 90 -13.30 -28.09 -10.76
CA ASP A 90 -12.47 -28.28 -11.96
C ASP A 90 -11.12 -28.92 -11.61
N ALA A 91 -10.44 -28.39 -10.59
CA ALA A 91 -9.20 -28.96 -10.06
C ALA A 91 -9.40 -30.43 -9.69
N CYS A 92 -10.46 -30.77 -8.94
CA CYS A 92 -10.80 -32.16 -8.57
C CYS A 92 -10.99 -33.11 -9.76
N LYS A 93 -11.53 -32.62 -10.88
CA LYS A 93 -11.68 -33.42 -12.11
C LYS A 93 -10.33 -33.69 -12.78
N ASN A 94 -9.39 -32.76 -12.64
CA ASN A 94 -8.10 -32.75 -13.31
C ASN A 94 -6.97 -33.43 -12.51
N VAL A 95 -7.16 -33.81 -11.24
CA VAL A 95 -6.16 -34.52 -10.38
C VAL A 95 -5.75 -35.92 -10.91
N ARG A 96 -6.10 -36.30 -12.13
CA ARG A 96 -5.92 -37.68 -12.63
C ARG A 96 -4.68 -37.95 -13.49
N VAL A 97 -3.67 -37.08 -13.59
CA VAL A 97 -2.56 -37.36 -14.54
C VAL A 97 -1.13 -37.11 -14.05
N GLU A 98 -0.81 -36.18 -13.13
CA GLU A 98 0.60 -35.88 -12.81
C GLU A 98 0.84 -35.67 -11.30
N ASP A 99 1.87 -36.35 -10.76
CA ASP A 99 2.23 -36.55 -9.35
C ASP A 99 2.64 -35.29 -8.56
N SER A 100 2.37 -34.07 -9.04
CA SER A 100 2.61 -32.84 -8.27
C SER A 100 1.29 -32.18 -7.90
N PHE A 101 0.89 -32.32 -6.63
CA PHE A 101 -0.22 -31.59 -6.03
C PHE A 101 0.19 -30.13 -5.74
N ASP A 102 0.70 -29.42 -6.75
CA ASP A 102 0.78 -27.97 -6.71
C ASP A 102 -0.51 -27.48 -7.37
N PRO A 103 -1.59 -27.25 -6.60
CA PRO A 103 -2.79 -26.65 -7.17
C PRO A 103 -2.36 -25.35 -7.85
N PRO A 104 -2.71 -25.13 -9.13
CA PRO A 104 -2.38 -23.88 -9.79
C PRO A 104 -2.93 -22.77 -8.89
N SER A 105 -2.07 -21.83 -8.49
CA SER A 105 -2.42 -20.73 -7.59
C SER A 105 -3.38 -19.78 -8.29
N GLN A 106 -4.61 -20.23 -8.51
CA GLN A 106 -5.63 -19.41 -9.12
C GLN A 106 -6.11 -18.44 -8.06
N GLU A 107 -5.78 -17.18 -8.31
CA GLU A 107 -6.26 -16.07 -7.53
C GLU A 107 -7.77 -15.92 -7.73
N ILE A 108 -8.56 -16.49 -6.80
CA ILE A 108 -10.03 -16.43 -6.84
C ILE A 108 -10.50 -14.97 -6.75
N ILE A 109 -9.93 -14.22 -5.82
CA ILE A 109 -10.18 -12.79 -5.69
C ILE A 109 -9.08 -12.06 -6.44
N LYS A 110 -9.36 -11.68 -7.68
CA LYS A 110 -8.39 -10.99 -8.54
C LYS A 110 -7.67 -9.84 -7.82
N ASP A 111 -6.36 -9.78 -8.02
CA ASP A 111 -5.42 -8.80 -7.46
C ASP A 111 -5.35 -8.80 -5.91
N PHE A 112 -5.75 -9.85 -5.20
CA PHE A 112 -5.77 -9.90 -3.73
C PHE A 112 -4.40 -9.75 -3.07
N PRO A 113 -3.36 -10.56 -3.37
CA PRO A 113 -2.02 -10.39 -2.77
C PRO A 113 -1.43 -9.02 -3.12
N HIS A 114 -1.70 -8.51 -4.32
CA HIS A 114 -1.25 -7.17 -4.70
C HIS A 114 -2.01 -6.06 -3.95
N ALA A 115 -3.33 -6.19 -3.79
CA ALA A 115 -4.18 -5.19 -3.15
C ALA A 115 -3.93 -5.10 -1.64
N ILE A 116 -3.72 -6.22 -0.95
CA ILE A 116 -3.43 -6.20 0.49
C ILE A 116 -2.08 -5.54 0.77
N ARG A 117 -1.10 -5.73 -0.12
CA ARG A 117 0.24 -5.14 -0.08
C ARG A 117 0.32 -3.74 -0.71
N HIS A 118 -0.81 -3.17 -1.13
CA HIS A 118 -0.83 -1.84 -1.73
C HIS A 118 -0.58 -0.76 -0.67
N PHE A 119 0.34 0.16 -0.96
CA PHE A 119 0.79 1.20 -0.03
C PHE A 119 -0.34 2.14 0.42
N ASP A 120 -1.19 2.58 -0.52
CA ASP A 120 -2.28 3.52 -0.22
C ASP A 120 -3.42 2.88 0.60
N LEU A 121 -3.37 1.56 0.84
CA LEU A 121 -4.29 0.92 1.76
C LEU A 121 -3.80 1.19 3.18
N PRO A 122 -4.58 1.83 4.06
CA PRO A 122 -4.06 2.28 5.36
C PRO A 122 -4.11 1.15 6.39
N LEU A 123 -3.40 0.05 6.08
CA LEU A 123 -3.27 -1.11 6.94
C LEU A 123 -2.05 -0.94 7.84
N ASP A 124 -2.18 -1.41 9.08
CA ASP A 124 -1.05 -1.65 9.96
C ASP A 124 -0.70 -3.13 9.89
N GLU A 125 0.51 -3.44 9.45
CA GLU A 125 1.03 -4.80 9.29
C GLU A 125 1.84 -5.20 10.53
N HIS A 126 1.51 -6.35 11.09
CA HIS A 126 2.14 -6.92 12.27
C HIS A 126 2.84 -8.21 11.86
N THR A 127 4.18 -8.16 11.78
CA THR A 127 4.99 -9.34 11.47
C THR A 127 5.57 -9.92 12.75
N VAL A 128 5.26 -11.18 13.01
CA VAL A 128 5.87 -11.98 14.10
C VAL A 128 6.77 -13.03 13.44
N PRO A 129 8.00 -13.25 13.92
CA PRO A 129 8.88 -14.28 13.35
C PRO A 129 8.17 -15.64 13.28
N LEU A 130 8.23 -16.30 12.12
CA LEU A 130 7.63 -17.62 11.86
C LEU A 130 6.09 -17.66 11.86
N SER A 131 5.41 -16.51 11.89
CA SER A 131 3.96 -16.42 11.76
C SER A 131 3.58 -15.70 10.47
N ASP A 132 2.41 -16.03 9.92
CA ASP A 132 1.81 -15.25 8.85
C ASP A 132 1.59 -13.79 9.31
N PRO A 133 1.74 -12.82 8.39
CA PRO A 133 1.50 -11.42 8.71
C PRO A 133 0.04 -11.21 9.11
N GLU A 134 -0.16 -10.47 10.19
CA GLU A 134 -1.49 -10.02 10.61
C GLU A 134 -1.69 -8.55 10.26
N TYR A 135 -2.92 -8.19 9.92
CA TYR A 135 -3.29 -6.86 9.48
C TYR A 135 -4.35 -6.27 10.39
N SER A 136 -4.25 -4.97 10.64
CA SER A 136 -5.26 -4.20 11.37
C SER A 136 -5.49 -2.85 10.69
N ILE A 137 -6.56 -2.17 11.09
CA ILE A 137 -6.88 -0.82 10.59
C ILE A 137 -7.62 -0.04 11.66
N SER A 138 -7.25 1.23 11.85
CA SER A 138 -8.02 2.13 12.72
C SER A 138 -9.37 2.49 12.09
N SER A 139 -10.41 2.72 12.90
CA SER A 139 -11.74 3.10 12.40
C SER A 139 -11.72 4.40 11.57
N ALA A 140 -10.83 5.34 11.90
CA ALA A 140 -10.67 6.58 11.14
C ALA A 140 -10.07 6.33 9.76
N ALA A 141 -9.00 5.52 9.68
CA ALA A 141 -8.38 5.11 8.42
C ALA A 141 -9.36 4.31 7.54
N ALA A 142 -10.10 3.38 8.14
CA ALA A 142 -11.11 2.59 7.42
C ALA A 142 -12.20 3.49 6.83
N ARG A 143 -12.73 4.45 7.61
CA ARG A 143 -13.75 5.38 7.13
C ARG A 143 -13.23 6.24 5.98
N LEU A 144 -11.98 6.73 6.05
CA LEU A 144 -11.35 7.47 4.95
C LEU A 144 -11.17 6.62 3.68
N ALA A 145 -10.76 5.36 3.82
CA ALA A 145 -10.62 4.45 2.69
C ALA A 145 -11.97 4.14 2.03
N LEU A 146 -13.01 3.92 2.85
CA LEU A 146 -14.36 3.60 2.40
C LEU A 146 -15.12 4.81 1.86
N ALA A 147 -14.78 6.04 2.28
CA ALA A 147 -15.45 7.26 1.85
C ALA A 147 -15.54 7.38 0.33
N ARG A 148 -14.49 6.99 -0.41
CA ARG A 148 -14.50 7.01 -1.88
C ARG A 148 -15.56 6.10 -2.51
N SER A 149 -15.97 5.05 -1.81
CA SER A 149 -16.99 4.10 -2.29
C SER A 149 -18.37 4.36 -1.71
N PHE A 150 -18.48 4.98 -0.54
CA PHE A 150 -19.74 5.11 0.20
C PHE A 150 -20.32 6.53 0.17
N GLU A 151 -19.48 7.54 0.07
CA GLU A 151 -19.92 8.92 0.00
C GLU A 151 -20.31 9.30 -1.44
N PRO A 152 -21.34 10.15 -1.61
CA PRO A 152 -21.63 10.71 -2.93
C PRO A 152 -20.41 11.49 -3.42
N THR A 153 -20.12 11.40 -4.72
CA THR A 153 -19.04 12.17 -5.35
C THR A 153 -19.18 13.65 -4.96
N GLN A 154 -18.21 14.16 -4.21
CA GLN A 154 -18.23 15.54 -3.76
C GLN A 154 -18.32 16.48 -4.97
N LYS A 155 -19.36 17.30 -5.01
CA LYS A 155 -19.57 18.28 -6.09
C LYS A 155 -18.77 19.53 -5.78
N GLY A 156 -17.76 19.82 -6.60
CA GLY A 156 -17.00 21.06 -6.49
C GLY A 156 -15.63 20.97 -7.15
N LYS A 157 -15.04 22.14 -7.43
CA LYS A 157 -13.62 22.24 -7.79
C LYS A 157 -12.88 22.84 -6.60
N PHE A 158 -11.93 22.10 -6.05
CA PHE A 158 -11.05 22.61 -5.02
C PHE A 158 -9.89 23.38 -5.68
N PRO A 159 -9.74 24.69 -5.46
CA PRO A 159 -8.70 25.48 -6.09
C PRO A 159 -7.36 25.26 -5.38
N PHE A 160 -6.70 24.13 -5.64
CA PHE A 160 -5.49 23.69 -4.93
C PHE A 160 -4.40 24.77 -4.84
N LEU A 161 -4.18 25.56 -5.91
CA LEU A 161 -3.17 26.63 -5.92
C LEU A 161 -3.54 27.86 -5.08
N LYS A 162 -4.78 27.98 -4.59
CA LYS A 162 -5.18 29.02 -3.61
C LYS A 162 -4.82 28.66 -2.18
N LEU A 163 -4.42 27.41 -1.91
CA LEU A 163 -3.85 27.04 -0.61
C LEU A 163 -2.59 27.86 -0.35
N ALA A 164 -2.28 28.13 0.92
CA ALA A 164 -0.98 28.69 1.29
C ALA A 164 0.15 27.72 0.89
N PRO A 165 1.36 28.22 0.52
CA PRO A 165 2.48 27.37 0.13
C PRO A 165 2.81 26.26 1.13
N GLU A 166 2.67 26.52 2.43
CA GLU A 166 2.94 25.59 3.52
C GLU A 166 2.00 24.38 3.47
N LEU A 167 0.72 24.62 3.19
CA LEU A 167 -0.28 23.55 3.06
C LEU A 167 -0.06 22.73 1.79
N ARG A 168 0.32 23.37 0.68
CA ARG A 168 0.68 22.64 -0.55
C ARG A 168 1.90 21.75 -0.31
N ASN A 169 2.93 22.28 0.34
CA ASN A 169 4.14 21.55 0.70
C ASN A 169 3.83 20.34 1.58
N ARG A 170 2.93 20.50 2.56
CA ARG A 170 2.51 19.37 3.40
C ARG A 170 1.79 18.29 2.59
N ILE A 171 0.97 18.68 1.60
CA ILE A 171 0.30 17.73 0.71
C ILE A 171 1.32 17.02 -0.19
N TYR A 172 2.29 17.75 -0.75
CA TYR A 172 3.36 17.13 -1.54
C TYR A 172 4.21 16.17 -0.70
N GLU A 173 4.52 16.52 0.56
CA GLU A 173 5.20 15.62 1.47
C GLU A 173 4.39 14.34 1.70
N MET A 174 3.07 14.44 1.95
CA MET A 174 2.21 13.26 2.11
C MET A 174 2.15 12.39 0.83
N LEU A 175 2.26 12.99 -0.35
CA LEU A 175 2.22 12.26 -1.63
C LEU A 175 3.55 11.64 -2.00
N PHE A 176 4.67 12.28 -1.62
CA PHE A 176 5.97 11.95 -2.17
C PHE A 176 6.95 11.39 -1.17
N LYS A 177 6.74 11.56 0.14
CA LYS A 177 7.61 10.98 1.16
C LYS A 177 7.13 9.58 1.49
N TYR A 178 7.94 8.60 1.17
CA TYR A 178 7.70 7.21 1.54
C TYR A 178 8.39 6.87 2.87
N PRO A 179 7.90 5.84 3.59
CA PRO A 179 8.52 5.38 4.82
C PRO A 179 9.94 4.87 4.61
N SER A 180 10.76 4.99 5.66
CA SER A 180 12.07 4.35 5.74
C SER A 180 11.91 2.82 5.69
N PRO A 181 12.72 2.06 4.93
CA PRO A 181 14.01 2.51 4.38
C PRO A 181 13.91 3.28 3.08
N GLY A 182 12.86 3.10 2.28
CA GLY A 182 12.61 3.90 1.07
C GLY A 182 12.16 3.05 -0.12
N ILE A 183 12.56 3.47 -1.31
CA ILE A 183 12.13 2.92 -2.60
C ILE A 183 13.20 1.98 -3.14
N GLY A 184 12.84 0.72 -3.41
CA GLY A 184 13.70 -0.27 -4.04
C GLY A 184 13.48 -0.44 -5.53
N PHE A 185 14.58 -0.60 -6.27
CA PHE A 185 14.63 -1.09 -7.65
C PHE A 185 15.45 -2.38 -7.68
N LEU A 186 14.77 -3.51 -7.48
CA LEU A 186 15.39 -4.83 -7.45
C LEU A 186 15.41 -5.45 -8.87
N GLY A 187 16.58 -5.90 -9.31
CA GLY A 187 16.88 -6.15 -10.72
C GLY A 187 16.41 -7.48 -11.31
N TYR A 188 15.95 -8.46 -10.52
CA TYR A 188 16.04 -9.85 -10.98
C TYR A 188 14.80 -10.51 -11.58
N LYS A 189 13.55 -10.27 -11.15
CA LYS A 189 12.38 -10.96 -11.75
C LYS A 189 11.06 -10.20 -11.68
N ILE A 190 10.95 -9.23 -10.79
CA ILE A 190 9.69 -8.52 -10.51
C ILE A 190 9.63 -7.28 -11.38
N ASP A 191 9.08 -7.42 -12.59
CA ASP A 191 8.41 -6.37 -13.37
C ASP A 191 9.05 -4.95 -13.44
N ARG A 192 10.35 -4.77 -13.14
CA ARG A 192 11.09 -3.48 -13.07
C ARG A 192 10.36 -2.34 -12.34
N LYS A 193 9.33 -2.67 -11.56
CA LYS A 193 8.47 -1.74 -10.84
C LYS A 193 9.20 -1.31 -9.56
N PRO A 194 9.09 -0.04 -9.17
CA PRO A 194 9.53 0.37 -7.85
C PRO A 194 8.72 -0.39 -6.80
N ILE A 195 9.40 -0.84 -5.77
CA ILE A 195 8.78 -1.40 -4.58
C ILE A 195 9.07 -0.49 -3.40
N LEU A 196 8.21 -0.50 -2.39
CA LEU A 196 8.52 0.05 -1.09
C LEU A 196 9.04 -1.07 -0.22
N LEU A 197 10.13 -0.77 0.46
CA LEU A 197 10.81 -1.72 1.31
C LEU A 197 10.09 -1.94 2.65
N SER A 198 9.23 -1.00 3.06
CA SER A 198 8.37 -1.15 4.22
C SER A 198 7.15 -0.24 4.12
N ARG A 199 6.06 -0.62 4.81
CA ARG A 199 4.84 0.18 4.95
C ARG A 199 4.99 1.26 6.03
N SER A 200 5.87 1.04 6.99
CA SER A 200 6.13 1.93 8.11
C SER A 200 7.63 2.20 8.23
N ASN A 201 8.00 3.23 8.99
CA ASN A 201 9.41 3.47 9.24
C ASN A 201 9.98 2.29 10.00
N SER A 202 10.92 1.59 9.37
CA SER A 202 11.64 0.49 9.99
C SER A 202 13.14 0.77 9.99
N ASP A 203 13.80 0.27 11.03
CA ASP A 203 15.26 0.29 11.15
C ASP A 203 15.90 -0.93 10.46
N ARG A 204 15.10 -1.72 9.72
CA ARG A 204 15.60 -2.91 9.00
C ARG A 204 16.63 -2.47 7.96
N SER A 205 17.74 -3.20 7.91
CA SER A 205 18.74 -2.97 6.89
C SER A 205 18.24 -3.45 5.53
N PHE A 206 18.81 -2.92 4.45
CA PHE A 206 18.50 -3.40 3.11
C PHE A 206 18.81 -4.89 2.93
N ALA A 207 19.87 -5.40 3.58
CA ALA A 207 20.22 -6.82 3.54
C ALA A 207 19.14 -7.69 4.19
N ASP A 208 18.52 -7.24 5.28
CA ASP A 208 17.39 -7.96 5.90
C ASP A 208 16.22 -8.07 4.93
N LEU A 209 15.99 -7.02 4.15
CA LEU A 209 14.88 -6.91 3.21
C LEU A 209 15.08 -7.75 1.94
N GLN A 210 16.32 -7.98 1.52
CA GLN A 210 16.60 -8.85 0.38
C GLN A 210 16.43 -10.33 0.68
N ASN A 211 16.67 -10.70 1.93
CA ASN A 211 16.42 -12.06 2.42
C ASN A 211 14.94 -12.31 2.70
N MET A 212 14.09 -11.27 2.61
CA MET A 212 12.66 -11.45 2.72
C MET A 212 12.12 -12.18 1.49
N ASP A 213 11.11 -13.01 1.75
CA ASP A 213 10.26 -13.54 0.72
C ASP A 213 9.81 -12.38 -0.21
N PRO A 214 9.89 -12.53 -1.54
CA PRO A 214 9.28 -11.60 -2.49
C PRO A 214 7.85 -11.19 -2.14
N ASP A 215 7.14 -12.04 -1.39
CA ASP A 215 5.82 -11.75 -0.89
C ASP A 215 5.76 -10.64 0.18
N GLY A 216 6.86 -10.29 0.84
CA GLY A 216 6.91 -9.21 1.83
C GLY A 216 6.94 -7.80 1.25
N TYR A 217 7.01 -7.63 -0.08
CA TYR A 217 7.14 -6.30 -0.68
C TYR A 217 5.83 -5.51 -0.69
N VAL A 218 5.94 -4.22 -0.36
CA VAL A 218 4.83 -3.27 -0.43
C VAL A 218 4.86 -2.60 -1.80
N PHE A 219 3.72 -2.55 -2.47
CA PHE A 219 3.63 -1.98 -3.80
C PHE A 219 3.08 -0.54 -3.74
N PRO A 220 3.86 0.46 -4.15
CA PRO A 220 3.33 1.79 -4.34
C PRO A 220 2.45 1.82 -5.59
N GLU A 221 1.57 2.82 -5.67
CA GLU A 221 0.94 3.20 -6.93
C GLU A 221 2.01 3.43 -8.00
N ALA A 222 1.69 3.11 -9.26
CA ALA A 222 2.67 3.21 -10.33
C ALA A 222 3.20 4.66 -10.44
N PHE A 223 4.52 4.82 -10.54
CA PHE A 223 5.14 6.16 -10.49
C PHE A 223 4.64 7.13 -11.57
N HIS A 224 4.18 6.64 -12.72
CA HIS A 224 3.59 7.54 -13.72
C HIS A 224 2.26 8.14 -13.25
N THR A 225 1.50 7.42 -12.42
CA THR A 225 0.29 7.91 -11.72
C THR A 225 0.69 8.85 -10.60
N THR A 226 1.59 8.45 -9.69
CA THR A 226 2.04 9.29 -8.56
C THR A 226 2.65 10.61 -9.04
N LEU A 227 3.54 10.54 -10.03
CA LEU A 227 4.22 11.71 -10.61
C LEU A 227 3.36 12.47 -11.62
N ALA A 228 2.12 12.03 -11.89
CA ALA A 228 1.21 12.75 -12.78
C ALA A 228 0.93 14.17 -12.27
N ILE A 229 0.92 14.38 -10.95
CA ILE A 229 0.74 15.70 -10.34
C ILE A 229 1.82 16.71 -10.77
N LEU A 230 3.05 16.24 -11.01
CA LEU A 230 4.15 17.07 -11.49
C LEU A 230 3.90 17.61 -12.92
N ARG A 231 2.97 17.02 -13.66
CA ARG A 231 2.65 17.41 -15.04
C ARG A 231 1.51 18.43 -15.14
N ILE A 232 0.87 18.78 -14.02
CA ILE A 232 -0.31 19.66 -14.03
C ILE A 232 0.07 21.09 -14.43
N CYS A 233 1.06 21.69 -13.77
CA CYS A 233 1.54 23.03 -14.11
C CYS A 233 2.98 23.28 -13.64
N LYS A 234 3.61 24.34 -14.16
CA LYS A 234 5.00 24.71 -13.86
C LYS A 234 5.23 25.01 -12.38
N GLN A 235 4.24 25.58 -11.69
CA GLN A 235 4.36 25.91 -10.27
C GLN A 235 4.44 24.62 -9.42
N VAL A 236 3.45 23.72 -9.56
CA VAL A 236 3.44 22.41 -8.88
C VAL A 236 4.71 21.62 -9.19
N PHE A 237 5.15 21.60 -10.46
CA PHE A 237 6.39 20.95 -10.84
C PHE A 237 7.59 21.50 -10.04
N LYS A 238 7.77 22.82 -9.98
CA LYS A 238 8.89 23.46 -9.27
C LYS A 238 8.85 23.23 -7.76
N GLU A 239 7.66 23.28 -7.16
CA GLU A 239 7.48 23.10 -5.71
C GLU A 239 7.70 21.64 -5.30
N ALA A 240 7.12 20.69 -6.04
CA ALA A 240 6.93 19.33 -5.58
C ALA A 240 7.95 18.33 -6.14
N MET A 241 8.53 18.58 -7.33
CA MET A 241 9.53 17.68 -7.93
C MET A 241 10.76 17.47 -7.03
N PRO A 242 11.36 18.52 -6.44
CA PRO A 242 12.50 18.33 -5.54
C PRO A 242 12.18 17.39 -4.38
N MET A 243 10.98 17.50 -3.79
CA MET A 243 10.58 16.72 -2.62
C MET A 243 10.61 15.22 -2.89
N PHE A 244 10.10 14.76 -4.03
CA PHE A 244 10.14 13.34 -4.38
C PHE A 244 11.57 12.78 -4.45
N TYR A 245 12.51 13.51 -5.05
CA TYR A 245 13.87 13.01 -5.20
C TYR A 245 14.74 13.26 -3.95
N SER A 246 14.43 14.29 -3.15
CA SER A 246 15.26 14.70 -2.02
C SER A 246 14.81 14.15 -0.67
N MET A 247 13.58 13.66 -0.56
CA MET A 247 13.00 13.16 0.70
C MET A 247 12.94 11.64 0.78
N ASN A 248 13.39 10.94 -0.26
CA ASN A 248 13.38 9.49 -0.31
C ASN A 248 14.77 8.95 -0.55
N THR A 249 15.01 7.82 0.08
CA THR A 249 16.14 6.96 -0.20
C THR A 249 15.80 6.02 -1.35
N PHE A 250 16.70 5.91 -2.32
CA PHE A 250 16.53 5.02 -3.47
C PHE A 250 17.57 3.91 -3.44
N TYR A 251 17.09 2.67 -3.42
CA TYR A 251 17.92 1.47 -3.41
C TYR A 251 17.96 0.86 -4.80
N PHE A 252 19.16 0.52 -5.25
CA PHE A 252 19.38 -0.17 -6.51
C PHE A 252 20.12 -1.47 -6.22
N GLY A 253 19.54 -2.60 -6.66
CA GLY A 253 20.16 -3.92 -6.50
C GLY A 253 21.37 -4.16 -7.41
N SER A 254 21.67 -3.21 -8.31
CA SER A 254 22.90 -3.23 -9.11
C SER A 254 23.23 -1.83 -9.64
N ILE A 255 24.50 -1.62 -9.98
CA ILE A 255 24.93 -0.42 -10.71
C ILE A 255 24.32 -0.36 -12.11
N GLY A 256 24.09 -1.52 -12.74
CA GLY A 256 23.37 -1.58 -14.01
C GLY A 256 21.97 -1.01 -13.91
N ASP A 257 21.27 -1.25 -12.79
CA ASP A 257 19.96 -0.65 -12.53
C ASP A 257 20.05 0.85 -12.32
N LEU A 258 20.99 1.32 -11.51
CA LEU A 258 21.24 2.74 -11.32
C LEU A 258 21.49 3.44 -12.66
N HIS A 259 22.48 2.98 -13.42
CA HIS A 259 22.86 3.56 -14.70
C HIS A 259 21.68 3.59 -15.67
N ARG A 260 20.94 2.49 -15.84
CA ARG A 260 19.78 2.43 -16.74
C ARG A 260 18.65 3.38 -16.35
N LYS A 261 18.43 3.61 -15.05
CA LYS A 261 17.36 4.47 -14.55
C LYS A 261 17.79 5.95 -14.59
N ILE A 262 19.02 6.24 -14.17
CA ILE A 262 19.56 7.59 -14.13
C ILE A 262 19.86 8.13 -15.53
N ALA A 263 20.37 7.33 -16.46
CA ALA A 263 20.62 7.76 -17.84
C ALA A 263 19.35 8.24 -18.56
N LYS A 264 18.16 7.81 -18.09
CA LYS A 264 16.86 8.24 -18.62
C LYS A 264 16.29 9.45 -17.89
N LEU A 265 16.90 9.86 -16.78
CA LEU A 265 16.41 10.94 -15.95
C LEU A 265 17.04 12.28 -16.39
N PRO A 266 16.24 13.33 -16.66
CA PRO A 266 16.80 14.65 -16.93
C PRO A 266 17.67 15.14 -15.77
N LEU A 267 18.81 15.77 -16.08
CA LEU A 267 19.73 16.37 -15.09
C LEU A 267 19.02 17.30 -14.10
N THR A 268 17.99 18.01 -14.58
CA THR A 268 17.17 18.90 -13.76
C THR A 268 16.47 18.20 -12.59
N ARG A 269 16.24 16.88 -12.68
CA ARG A 269 15.71 16.03 -11.61
C ARG A 269 16.81 15.31 -10.85
N ALA A 270 17.82 14.81 -11.57
CA ALA A 270 18.90 14.01 -10.99
C ALA A 270 19.64 14.75 -9.86
N LYS A 271 19.86 16.06 -10.00
CA LYS A 271 20.49 16.91 -8.98
C LYS A 271 19.76 16.96 -7.63
N HIS A 272 18.51 16.49 -7.57
CA HIS A 272 17.71 16.48 -6.35
C HIS A 272 17.81 15.18 -5.57
N PHE A 273 18.44 14.12 -6.11
CA PHE A 273 18.74 12.94 -5.31
C PHE A 273 19.65 13.32 -4.14
N ARG A 274 19.26 12.87 -2.94
CA ARG A 274 20.05 13.04 -1.71
C ARG A 274 20.61 11.73 -1.22
N ASP A 275 19.78 10.70 -1.19
CA ASP A 275 20.12 9.41 -0.60
C ASP A 275 19.96 8.29 -1.62
N ILE A 276 21.08 7.73 -2.07
CA ILE A 276 21.15 6.60 -3.00
C ILE A 276 21.92 5.47 -2.32
N HIS A 277 21.33 4.30 -2.28
CA HIS A 277 21.96 3.07 -1.80
C HIS A 277 22.19 2.13 -2.97
N LEU A 278 23.43 1.65 -3.06
CA LEU A 278 23.88 0.72 -4.08
C LEU A 278 24.36 -0.53 -3.40
N GLU A 279 23.85 -1.67 -3.84
CA GLU A 279 24.41 -2.95 -3.50
C GLU A 279 25.61 -3.26 -4.40
N LEU A 280 26.75 -3.55 -3.78
CA LEU A 280 28.01 -3.76 -4.48
C LEU A 280 28.30 -5.24 -4.76
N ASP A 281 27.55 -6.17 -4.16
CA ASP A 281 27.77 -7.62 -4.31
C ASP A 281 27.62 -8.11 -5.78
N ALA A 282 26.97 -7.32 -6.64
CA ALA A 282 26.89 -7.58 -8.07
C ALA A 282 28.17 -7.22 -8.87
N LEU A 283 29.12 -6.46 -8.28
CA LEU A 283 30.33 -6.01 -8.98
C LEU A 283 31.32 -7.14 -9.31
N GLU A 284 31.45 -8.11 -8.42
CA GLU A 284 32.38 -9.23 -8.62
C GLU A 284 31.97 -10.15 -9.77
N ARG A 285 30.66 -10.22 -10.08
CA ARG A 285 30.13 -11.11 -11.12
C ARG A 285 30.29 -10.57 -12.55
N ASP A 286 30.30 -9.25 -12.71
CA ASP A 286 30.30 -8.61 -14.04
C ASP A 286 31.69 -8.13 -14.49
N GLY A 287 32.72 -8.21 -13.64
CA GLY A 287 34.09 -7.82 -13.97
C GLY A 287 34.24 -6.32 -14.31
N ARG A 288 33.27 -5.49 -13.93
CA ARG A 288 33.30 -4.05 -14.19
C ARG A 288 34.18 -3.33 -13.16
N PRO A 289 35.04 -2.41 -13.58
CA PRO A 289 35.85 -1.63 -12.65
C PRO A 289 34.95 -0.77 -11.76
N PHE A 290 35.28 -0.69 -10.47
CA PHE A 290 34.65 0.20 -9.49
C PHE A 290 34.67 1.67 -9.96
N GLU A 291 35.66 2.03 -10.78
CA GLU A 291 35.85 3.33 -11.41
C GLU A 291 34.67 3.74 -12.32
N GLU A 292 34.01 2.79 -12.99
CA GLU A 292 32.80 3.09 -13.79
C GLU A 292 31.65 3.58 -12.91
N VAL A 293 31.56 3.07 -11.67
CA VAL A 293 30.56 3.47 -10.68
C VAL A 293 30.78 4.92 -10.27
N PHE A 294 32.02 5.26 -9.92
CA PHE A 294 32.38 6.62 -9.54
C PHE A 294 32.20 7.59 -10.70
N SER A 295 32.52 7.20 -11.93
CA SER A 295 32.26 8.02 -13.11
C SER A 295 30.77 8.32 -13.28
N CYS A 296 29.92 7.30 -13.15
CA CYS A 296 28.47 7.46 -13.22
C CYS A 296 27.93 8.37 -12.12
N LEU A 297 28.34 8.15 -10.86
CA LEU A 297 27.93 8.99 -9.73
C LEU A 297 28.45 10.43 -9.85
N ASN A 298 29.70 10.60 -10.27
CA ASN A 298 30.31 11.93 -10.41
C ASN A 298 29.59 12.75 -11.49
N SER A 299 29.15 12.12 -12.58
CA SER A 299 28.37 12.78 -13.64
C SER A 299 27.06 13.41 -13.12
N LEU A 300 26.50 12.89 -12.02
CA LEU A 300 25.29 13.42 -11.40
C LEU A 300 25.53 14.70 -10.61
N TRP A 301 26.75 14.91 -10.12
CA TRP A 301 27.07 15.99 -9.18
C TRP A 301 27.92 17.09 -9.80
N THR A 302 28.62 16.81 -10.90
CA THR A 302 29.44 17.80 -11.61
C THR A 302 28.69 18.58 -12.70
N SER A 303 27.39 18.33 -12.89
CA SER A 303 26.55 18.90 -13.96
C SER A 303 25.49 19.85 -13.40
#